data_AF-A0A1V9XYI6-F1
#
_entry.id   AF-A0A1V9XYI6-F1
#
_cell.length_a   1.000
_cell.length_b   1.000
_cell.length_c   1.000
_cell.angle_alpha   90.00
_cell.angle_beta   90.00
_cell.angle_gamma   90.00
#
_symmetry.space_group_name_H-M   'P 1'
#
loop_
_entity.id
_entity.type
_entity.pdbx_description
1 polymer ?
#
loop_
_entity_poly.entity_id
_entity_poly.type
_entity_poly.pdbx_seq_one_letter_code
_entity_poly.pdbx_strand_id
1 'polypeptide(L)'
;MHASYYDLKYEWLMITITSEQIRECPNAEDGMERFACPTPDTLGRYRCIDDHVLCDGFLDCPDGSDEDRHSCMFYKTVGFM
;
A
#
# COMPACT_ATOMS: atom_id res chain seq x y z
N MET A 1 27.24 1.66 21.16
CA MET A 1 26.46 2.04 22.34
C MET A 1 24.99 1.85 21.99
N HIS A 2 24.38 0.79 22.53
CA HIS A 2 22.94 0.59 22.49
C HIS A 2 22.29 1.59 23.44
N ALA A 3 21.22 2.25 22.98
CA ALA A 3 20.17 2.76 23.84
C ALA A 3 18.85 2.73 23.04
N SER A 4 18.10 1.64 23.23
CA SER A 4 16.65 1.62 23.00
C SER A 4 16.01 2.26 24.23
N TYR A 5 15.24 3.35 24.09
CA TYR A 5 14.30 3.72 25.16
C TYR A 5 13.11 4.65 24.75
N TYR A 6 11.98 4.03 24.35
CA TYR A 6 10.59 4.20 24.85
C TYR A 6 9.51 4.90 23.99
N ASP A 7 8.46 4.08 23.79
CA ASP A 7 7.07 4.32 23.42
C ASP A 7 6.33 5.16 24.47
N LEU A 8 5.55 6.17 24.06
CA LEU A 8 4.25 6.53 24.66
C LEU A 8 3.36 7.28 23.64
N LYS A 9 2.43 6.53 23.04
CA LYS A 9 0.98 6.81 22.93
C LYS A 9 0.50 8.29 22.87
N TYR A 10 -0.17 8.58 21.75
CA TYR A 10 -1.24 9.57 21.49
C TYR A 10 -0.90 10.84 20.68
N GLU A 11 -1.70 10.95 19.59
CA GLU A 11 -2.29 12.18 19.04
C GLU A 11 -1.46 13.02 18.04
N TRP A 12 -1.67 12.72 16.75
CA TRP A 12 -1.52 13.62 15.58
C TRP A 12 -0.11 14.13 15.23
N LEU A 13 0.61 13.51 14.28
CA LEU A 13 1.57 14.13 13.32
C LEU A 13 2.57 13.05 12.82
N MET A 14 2.45 12.62 11.56
CA MET A 14 3.36 13.01 10.48
C MET A 14 4.84 12.61 10.66
N ILE A 15 5.22 11.62 9.83
CA ILE A 15 6.48 11.51 9.09
C ILE A 15 7.70 10.98 9.87
N THR A 16 8.00 9.69 9.67
CA THR A 16 9.36 9.14 9.82
C THR A 16 9.80 8.53 8.50
N ILE A 17 10.65 9.28 7.78
CA ILE A 17 11.40 8.82 6.61
C ILE A 17 12.52 7.90 7.11
N THR A 18 12.55 6.64 6.68
CA THR A 18 13.78 5.84 6.60
C THR A 18 13.79 5.02 5.30
N SER A 19 14.81 5.27 4.48
CA SER A 19 15.21 4.59 3.23
C SER A 19 15.12 3.05 3.32
N GLU A 20 14.54 2.27 2.42
CA GLU A 20 14.20 2.44 1.00
C GLU A 20 12.82 1.81 0.71
N GLN A 21 11.92 2.59 0.09
CA GLN A 21 10.76 2.14 -0.69
C GLN A 21 9.75 1.19 -0.02
N ILE A 22 9.34 1.46 1.23
CA ILE A 22 8.10 0.88 1.74
C ILE A 22 6.94 1.75 1.25
N ARG A 23 6.17 1.22 0.31
CA ARG A 23 4.97 1.85 -0.25
C ARG A 23 3.80 1.58 0.69
N GLU A 24 3.88 2.12 1.90
CA GLU A 24 2.93 1.81 2.98
C GLU A 24 1.63 2.58 2.72
N CYS A 25 0.62 1.87 2.22
CA CYS A 25 -0.74 2.39 2.24
C CYS A 25 -1.28 2.26 3.67
N PRO A 26 -1.88 3.32 4.23
CA PRO A 26 -2.54 3.20 5.52
C PRO A 26 -3.65 2.15 5.41
N ASN A 27 -3.74 1.25 6.40
CA ASN A 27 -4.81 0.25 6.43
C ASN A 27 -6.18 0.94 6.38
N ALA A 28 -7.14 0.31 5.70
CA ALA A 28 -8.51 0.79 5.76
C ALA A 28 -9.04 0.65 7.19
N GLU A 29 -9.88 1.59 7.64
CA GLU A 29 -10.46 1.57 8.99
C GLU A 29 -11.37 0.34 9.24
N ASP A 30 -11.76 -0.35 8.16
CA ASP A 30 -12.52 -1.60 8.17
C ASP A 30 -11.64 -2.86 8.39
N GLY A 31 -10.31 -2.68 8.53
CA GLY A 31 -9.36 -3.80 8.67
C GLY A 31 -8.95 -4.43 7.33
N MET A 32 -9.27 -3.79 6.21
CA MET A 32 -8.91 -4.23 4.87
C MET A 32 -7.50 -3.77 4.50
N GLU A 33 -6.73 -4.68 3.88
CA GLU A 33 -5.40 -4.37 3.37
C GLU A 33 -5.49 -3.46 2.14
N ARG A 34 -4.57 -2.50 2.07
CA ARG A 34 -4.43 -1.60 0.92
C ARG A 34 -3.10 -1.81 0.24
N PHE A 35 -3.13 -1.82 -1.08
CA PHE A 35 -1.97 -2.00 -1.93
C PHE A 35 -1.61 -0.71 -2.63
N ALA A 36 -0.32 -0.42 -2.69
CA ALA A 36 0.18 0.69 -3.49
C ALA A 36 0.40 0.25 -4.93
N CYS A 37 -0.07 1.05 -5.88
CA CYS A 37 0.20 0.82 -7.29
C CYS A 37 1.72 0.74 -7.57
N PRO A 38 2.14 -0.14 -8.49
CA PRO A 38 3.53 -0.30 -8.87
C PRO A 38 4.10 0.97 -9.53
N THR A 39 3.23 1.73 -10.21
CA THR A 39 3.58 2.92 -10.99
C THR A 39 2.88 4.15 -10.39
N PRO A 40 3.59 5.29 -10.22
CA PRO A 40 2.96 6.53 -9.80
C PRO A 40 2.09 7.14 -10.90
N ASP A 41 1.19 8.04 -10.51
CA ASP A 41 0.38 8.81 -11.45
C ASP A 41 1.21 9.85 -12.23
N THR A 42 0.60 10.56 -13.18
CA THR A 42 1.28 11.56 -14.04
C THR A 42 1.95 12.71 -13.26
N LEU A 43 1.58 12.93 -12.00
CA LEU A 43 2.14 13.90 -11.07
C LEU A 43 3.19 13.27 -10.13
N GLY A 44 3.52 12.00 -10.29
CA GLY A 44 4.52 11.29 -9.50
C GLY A 44 4.01 10.81 -8.13
N ARG A 45 2.69 10.74 -7.90
CA ARG A 45 2.13 10.27 -6.62
C ARG A 45 1.71 8.81 -6.71
N TYR A 46 1.91 8.06 -5.63
CA TYR A 46 1.46 6.68 -5.53
C TYR A 46 -0.01 6.63 -5.12
N ARG A 47 -0.77 5.76 -5.79
CA ARG A 47 -2.17 5.51 -5.49
C ARG A 47 -2.28 4.25 -4.65
N CYS A 48 -3.13 4.31 -3.64
CA CYS A 48 -3.50 3.17 -2.80
C CYS A 48 -4.86 2.67 -3.23
N ILE A 49 -4.98 1.36 -3.37
CA ILE A 49 -6.21 0.66 -3.76
C ILE A 49 -6.51 -0.43 -2.72
N ASP A 50 -7.78 -0.73 -2.51
CA ASP A 50 -8.21 -1.77 -1.58
C ASP A 50 -8.11 -3.16 -2.24
N ASP A 51 -8.02 -4.24 -1.45
CA ASP A 51 -7.86 -5.58 -2.03
C ASP A 51 -9.05 -5.99 -2.93
N HIS A 52 -10.25 -5.48 -2.67
CA HIS A 52 -11.46 -5.87 -3.41
C HIS A 52 -11.50 -5.32 -4.83
N VAL A 53 -10.73 -4.26 -5.13
CA VAL A 53 -10.64 -3.69 -6.48
C VAL A 53 -9.50 -4.30 -7.30
N LEU A 54 -8.79 -5.30 -6.76
CA LEU A 54 -7.84 -6.08 -7.55
C LEU A 54 -8.57 -7.12 -8.39
N CYS A 55 -8.28 -7.14 -9.70
CA CYS A 55 -8.91 -8.02 -10.68
C CYS A 55 -10.44 -7.87 -10.76
N ASP A 56 -10.99 -6.68 -10.55
CA ASP A 56 -12.43 -6.42 -10.51
C ASP A 56 -13.02 -6.03 -11.88
N GLY A 57 -12.16 -5.84 -12.88
CA GLY A 57 -12.51 -5.43 -14.24
C GLY A 57 -12.39 -3.92 -14.48
N PHE A 58 -11.97 -3.13 -13.50
CA PHE A 58 -11.78 -1.68 -13.58
C PHE A 58 -10.31 -1.31 -13.39
N LEU A 59 -9.82 -0.34 -14.15
CA LEU A 59 -8.44 0.14 -14.03
C LEU A 59 -8.36 1.19 -12.92
N ASP A 60 -7.98 0.77 -11.72
CA ASP A 60 -7.76 1.64 -10.56
C ASP A 60 -6.33 2.15 -10.45
N CYS A 61 -5.33 1.38 -10.90
CA CYS A 61 -3.96 1.88 -11.02
C CYS A 61 -3.76 2.68 -12.32
N PRO A 62 -2.89 3.70 -12.31
CA PRO A 62 -2.64 4.53 -13.50
C PRO A 62 -2.04 3.73 -14.67
N ASP A 63 -1.37 2.62 -14.38
CA ASP A 63 -0.78 1.70 -15.35
C ASP A 63 -1.67 0.46 -15.63
N GLY A 64 -2.80 0.33 -14.94
CA GLY A 64 -3.72 -0.82 -15.08
C GLY A 64 -3.20 -2.15 -14.53
N SER A 65 -2.09 -2.12 -13.79
CA SER A 65 -1.43 -3.31 -13.21
C SER A 65 -2.30 -4.08 -12.21
N ASP A 66 -3.28 -3.41 -11.63
CA ASP A 66 -4.31 -3.98 -10.76
C ASP A 66 -5.26 -4.94 -11.50
N GLU A 67 -5.32 -4.85 -12.82
CA GLU A 67 -6.09 -5.73 -13.71
C GLU A 67 -5.20 -6.64 -14.58
N ASP A 68 -3.88 -6.50 -14.46
CA ASP A 68 -2.96 -7.41 -15.13
C ASP A 68 -3.09 -8.80 -14.50
N ARG A 69 -3.48 -9.78 -15.32
CA ARG A 69 -3.82 -11.13 -14.87
C ARG A 69 -2.65 -11.84 -14.19
N HIS A 70 -1.41 -11.47 -14.52
CA HIS A 70 -0.24 -12.01 -13.85
C HIS A 70 -0.07 -11.31 -12.51
N SER A 71 -0.08 -9.98 -12.49
CA SER A 71 0.22 -9.16 -11.32
C SER A 71 -0.89 -9.18 -10.25
N CYS A 72 -2.14 -8.98 -10.62
CA CYS A 72 -3.28 -8.89 -9.69
C CYS A 72 -3.54 -10.22 -8.95
N MET A 73 -3.31 -11.35 -9.63
CA MET A 73 -3.44 -12.69 -9.02
C MET A 73 -2.32 -12.99 -8.02
N PHE A 74 -1.10 -12.48 -8.24
CA PHE A 74 -0.04 -12.57 -7.23
C PHE A 74 -0.43 -11.84 -5.96
N TYR A 75 -0.99 -10.63 -6.06
CA TYR A 75 -1.42 -9.84 -4.90
C TYR A 75 -2.54 -10.53 -4.10
N LYS A 76 -3.53 -11.16 -4.77
CA LYS A 76 -4.56 -11.97 -4.10
C LYS A 76 -4.01 -13.23 -3.41
N THR A 77 -2.95 -13.83 -3.95
CA THR A 77 -2.37 -15.08 -3.39
C THR A 77 -1.54 -14.81 -2.14
N VAL A 78 -0.86 -13.67 -2.04
CA VAL A 78 -0.03 -13.34 -0.88
C VAL A 78 -0.83 -12.87 0.34
N GLY A 79 -2.05 -12.34 0.15
CA GLY A 79 -2.93 -11.92 1.25
C GLY A 79 -3.72 -13.05 1.94
N PHE A 80 -3.64 -14.29 1.43
CA PHE A 80 -4.37 -15.46 1.95
C PHE A 80 -3.47 -16.58 2.48
N MET A 81 -2.23 -16.27 2.88
CA MET A 81 -1.29 -17.24 3.45
C MET A 81 -1.16 -17.11 4.97
#